data_AF-A0A968DYG9-F1
#
_entry.id   AF-A0A968DYG9-F1
#
_cell.length_a   1.000
_cell.length_b   1.000
_cell.length_c   1.000
_cell.angle_alpha   90.00
_cell.angle_beta   90.00
_cell.angle_gamma   90.00
#
_symmetry.space_group_name_H-M   'P 1'
#
loop_
_entity.id
_entity.type
_entity.pdbx_description
1 polymer ?
#
loop_
_entity_poly.entity_id
_entity_poly.type
_entity_poly.pdbx_seq_one_letter_code
_entity_poly.pdbx_strand_id
1 'polypeptide(L)'
;DFSIKSGYYGFMRLLSQTRKPEVIFTANDMMALGSFEAARVSNITIARDIALAGFDDIFSSRLLFPRLTTVHVPIMEMGSKAVRYLLKMINGEVDPKAPYREELSTGLVIGGSCGCANVSSQLIS
;
A
#
# COMPACT_ATOMS: atom_id res chain seq x y z
N ASP A 1 -12.05 -5.96 -7.30
CA ASP A 1 -10.72 -6.55 -7.52
C ASP A 1 -9.64 -5.53 -7.15
N PHE A 2 -8.39 -5.98 -6.96
CA PHE A 2 -7.26 -5.16 -6.49
C PHE A 2 -6.29 -4.78 -7.63
N SER A 3 -6.84 -4.45 -8.79
CA SER A 3 -6.09 -4.22 -10.02
C SER A 3 -5.79 -2.73 -10.24
N ILE A 4 -4.84 -2.43 -11.13
CA ILE A 4 -4.60 -1.05 -11.60
C ILE A 4 -5.89 -0.46 -12.18
N LYS A 5 -6.62 -1.26 -12.97
CA LYS A 5 -7.88 -0.84 -13.59
C LYS A 5 -8.93 -0.44 -12.55
N SER A 6 -9.08 -1.20 -11.47
CA SER A 6 -10.03 -0.86 -10.41
C SER A 6 -9.63 0.39 -9.64
N GLY A 7 -8.33 0.59 -9.42
CA GLY A 7 -7.79 1.83 -8.87
C GLY A 7 -8.15 3.05 -9.70
N TYR A 8 -7.94 2.98 -11.02
CA TYR A 8 -8.29 4.05 -11.95
C TYR A 8 -9.77 4.42 -11.89
N TYR A 9 -10.68 3.44 -12.08
CA TYR A 9 -12.11 3.73 -12.09
C TYR A 9 -12.66 4.11 -10.72
N GLY A 10 -12.09 3.56 -9.64
CA GLY A 10 -12.42 3.95 -8.27
C GLY A 10 -12.12 5.43 -8.03
N PHE A 11 -10.94 5.89 -8.44
CA PHE A 11 -10.56 7.29 -8.36
C PHE A 11 -11.49 8.20 -9.18
N MET A 12 -11.79 7.83 -10.43
CA MET A 12 -12.73 8.57 -11.28
C MET A 12 -14.13 8.68 -10.65
N ARG A 13 -14.61 7.60 -10.03
CA ARG A 13 -15.89 7.60 -9.29
C ARG A 13 -15.87 8.51 -8.08
N LEU A 14 -14.74 8.63 -7.38
CA LEU A 14 -14.58 9.55 -6.27
C LEU A 14 -14.57 11.01 -6.74
N LEU A 15 -13.95 11.29 -7.89
CA LEU A 15 -13.96 12.64 -8.48
C LEU A 15 -15.33 13.09 -8.98
N SER A 16 -16.22 12.15 -9.34
CA SER A 16 -17.59 12.47 -9.76
C SER A 16 -18.54 12.77 -8.60
N GLN A 17 -18.10 12.61 -7.34
CA GLN A 17 -18.89 12.98 -6.18
C GLN A 17 -18.99 14.50 -6.04
N THR A 18 -20.12 15.00 -5.53
CA THR A 18 -20.32 16.43 -5.25
C THR A 18 -19.26 16.97 -4.29
N ARG A 19 -18.91 16.18 -3.26
CA ARG A 19 -17.81 16.48 -2.36
C ARG A 19 -16.64 15.55 -2.69
N LYS A 20 -15.61 16.11 -3.32
CA LYS A 20 -14.38 15.39 -3.65
C LYS A 20 -13.58 15.09 -2.38
N PRO A 21 -12.93 13.93 -2.30
CA PRO A 21 -12.08 13.61 -1.15
C PRO A 21 -10.78 14.43 -1.19
N GLU A 22 -10.31 14.85 -0.02
CA GLU A 22 -8.98 15.46 0.16
C GLU A 22 -7.89 14.39 0.30
N VAL A 23 -8.27 13.18 0.73
CA VAL A 23 -7.37 12.05 0.99
C VAL A 23 -8.01 10.76 0.50
N ILE A 24 -7.21 9.89 -0.11
CA ILE A 24 -7.62 8.55 -0.55
C ILE A 24 -6.64 7.51 0.00
N PHE A 25 -7.20 6.44 0.55
CA PHE A 25 -6.47 5.21 0.89
C PHE A 25 -6.84 4.14 -0.13
N THR A 26 -5.85 3.66 -0.88
CA THR A 26 -6.05 2.51 -1.76
C THR A 26 -5.82 1.23 -0.99
N ALA A 27 -6.56 0.18 -1.34
CA ALA A 27 -6.45 -1.10 -0.64
C ALA A 27 -5.11 -1.81 -0.91
N ASN A 28 -4.46 -1.50 -2.03
CA ASN A 28 -3.08 -1.87 -2.30
C ASN A 28 -2.38 -0.88 -3.24
N ASP A 29 -1.07 -1.09 -3.44
CA ASP A 29 -0.22 -0.27 -4.29
C ASP A 29 -0.59 -0.36 -5.78
N MET A 30 -1.09 -1.51 -6.24
CA MET A 30 -1.55 -1.67 -7.63
C MET A 30 -2.73 -0.74 -7.94
N MET A 31 -3.70 -0.63 -7.03
CA MET A 31 -4.78 0.34 -7.17
C MET A 31 -4.29 1.79 -7.07
N ALA A 32 -3.26 2.06 -6.27
CA ALA A 32 -2.61 3.37 -6.21
C ALA A 32 -1.99 3.75 -7.57
N LEU A 33 -1.31 2.83 -8.27
CA LEU A 33 -0.80 3.09 -9.63
C LEU A 33 -1.93 3.54 -10.57
N GLY A 34 -3.09 2.87 -10.52
CA GLY A 34 -4.26 3.26 -11.30
C GLY A 34 -4.82 4.63 -10.91
N SER A 35 -4.80 4.94 -9.62
CA SER A 35 -5.24 6.22 -9.09
C SER A 35 -4.33 7.37 -9.53
N PHE A 36 -3.01 7.14 -9.57
CA PHE A 36 -2.05 8.09 -10.13
C PHE A 36 -2.33 8.41 -11.60
N GLU A 37 -2.62 7.38 -12.40
CA GLU A 37 -2.98 7.57 -13.80
C GLU A 37 -4.32 8.33 -13.96
N ALA A 38 -5.33 8.00 -13.17
CA ALA A 38 -6.61 8.70 -13.16
C ALA A 38 -6.47 10.17 -12.74
N ALA A 39 -5.63 10.45 -11.74
CA ALA A 39 -5.30 11.80 -11.31
C ALA A 39 -4.65 12.60 -12.43
N ARG A 40 -3.65 12.01 -13.11
CA ARG A 40 -2.94 12.62 -14.23
C ARG A 40 -3.88 13.05 -15.35
N VAL A 41 -4.75 12.14 -15.82
CA VAL A 41 -5.70 12.46 -16.92
C VAL A 41 -6.81 13.41 -16.49
N SER A 42 -7.07 13.52 -15.19
CA SER A 42 -8.06 14.44 -14.61
C SER A 42 -7.47 15.79 -14.20
N ASN A 43 -6.19 16.06 -14.52
CA ASN A 43 -5.44 17.24 -14.09
C ASN A 43 -5.44 17.46 -12.56
N ILE A 44 -5.49 16.37 -11.79
CA ILE A 44 -5.36 16.38 -10.33
C ILE A 44 -3.91 16.06 -9.97
N THR A 45 -3.32 16.91 -9.15
CA THR A 45 -1.96 16.72 -8.64
C THR A 45 -2.01 15.95 -7.32
N ILE A 46 -1.52 14.71 -7.32
CA ILE A 46 -1.35 13.93 -6.08
C ILE A 46 -0.44 14.68 -5.10
N ALA A 47 -0.70 14.54 -3.80
CA ALA A 47 -0.11 15.27 -2.67
C ALA A 47 -0.51 16.73 -2.53
N ARG A 48 -0.81 17.44 -3.63
CA ARG A 48 -1.23 18.85 -3.61
C ARG A 48 -2.75 19.02 -3.54
N ASP A 49 -3.46 18.40 -4.48
CA ASP A 49 -4.92 18.49 -4.57
C ASP A 49 -5.60 17.33 -3.82
N ILE A 50 -5.02 16.13 -3.91
CA ILE A 50 -5.49 14.92 -3.21
C ILE A 50 -4.30 14.16 -2.66
N ALA A 51 -4.27 13.93 -1.35
CA ALA A 51 -3.31 13.04 -0.72
C ALA A 51 -3.67 11.58 -1.01
N LEU A 52 -2.67 10.75 -1.27
CA LEU A 52 -2.87 9.34 -1.59
C LEU A 52 -1.95 8.46 -0.75
N ALA A 53 -2.48 7.39 -0.17
CA ALA A 53 -1.71 6.36 0.50
C ALA A 53 -2.11 4.97 0.00
N GLY A 54 -1.15 4.05 -0.06
CA GLY A 54 -1.34 2.66 -0.48
C GLY A 54 -1.00 1.63 0.59
N PHE A 55 -0.85 0.39 0.14
CA PHE A 55 -0.56 -0.79 0.97
C PHE A 55 0.23 -1.79 0.12
N ASP A 56 1.31 -2.35 0.67
CA ASP A 56 2.20 -3.43 0.18
C ASP A 56 3.68 -3.01 0.04
N ASP A 57 4.00 -1.75 -0.27
CA ASP A 57 5.36 -1.28 -0.65
C ASP A 57 5.98 -2.12 -1.77
N ILE A 58 5.23 -2.33 -2.86
CA ILE A 58 5.75 -3.04 -4.03
C ILE A 58 6.80 -2.19 -4.76
N PHE A 59 7.68 -2.83 -5.52
CA PHE A 59 8.72 -2.12 -6.28
C PHE A 59 8.16 -0.98 -7.15
N SER A 60 7.07 -1.23 -7.87
CA SER A 60 6.46 -0.25 -8.77
C SER A 60 5.95 1.01 -8.07
N SER A 61 5.56 0.94 -6.79
CA SER A 61 5.08 2.13 -6.07
C SER A 61 6.20 3.12 -5.71
N ARG A 62 7.44 2.63 -5.68
CA ARG A 62 8.66 3.44 -5.48
C ARG A 62 9.02 4.29 -6.69
N LEU A 63 8.50 3.94 -7.87
CA LEU A 63 8.75 4.61 -9.14
C LEU A 63 7.75 5.73 -9.45
N LEU A 64 6.73 5.90 -8.60
CA LEU A 64 5.75 6.97 -8.74
C LEU A 64 6.35 8.33 -8.37
N PHE A 65 5.79 9.40 -8.95
CA PHE A 65 6.15 10.77 -8.60
C PHE A 65 4.91 11.61 -8.26
N PRO A 66 4.77 12.13 -7.02
CA PRO A 66 5.64 11.85 -5.86
C PRO A 66 5.63 10.37 -5.47
N ARG A 67 6.69 9.90 -4.80
CA ARG A 67 6.78 8.49 -4.32
C ARG A 67 5.55 8.17 -3.46
N LEU A 68 4.97 6.98 -3.64
CA LEU A 68 3.81 6.55 -2.87
C LEU A 68 4.18 6.39 -1.38
N THR A 69 3.36 6.98 -0.51
CA THR A 69 3.29 6.65 0.91
C THR A 69 2.47 5.37 1.06
N THR A 70 3.00 4.34 1.71
CA THR A 70 2.39 3.01 1.72
C THR A 70 2.78 2.20 2.96
N VAL A 71 1.94 1.26 3.36
CA VAL A 71 2.26 0.29 4.42
C VAL A 71 3.12 -0.84 3.86
N HIS A 72 4.30 -1.06 4.41
CA HIS A 72 5.18 -2.17 4.05
C HIS A 72 4.68 -3.49 4.64
N VAL A 73 4.52 -4.48 3.77
CA VAL A 73 4.19 -5.86 4.16
C VAL A 73 5.42 -6.74 3.92
N PRO A 74 5.93 -7.47 4.94
CA PRO A 74 7.14 -8.27 4.81
C PRO A 74 6.88 -9.60 4.09
N ILE A 75 6.43 -9.55 2.83
CA ILE A 75 5.96 -10.72 2.06
C ILE A 75 7.01 -11.84 1.93
N MET A 76 8.30 -11.48 1.87
CA MET A 76 9.39 -12.45 1.81
C MET A 76 9.54 -13.23 3.11
N GLU A 77 9.42 -12.53 4.25
CA GLU A 77 9.48 -13.15 5.57
C GLU A 77 8.24 -14.02 5.82
N MET A 78 7.06 -13.53 5.43
CA MET A 78 5.80 -14.29 5.47
C MET A 78 5.94 -15.61 4.72
N GLY A 79 6.38 -15.57 3.47
CA GLY A 79 6.56 -16.78 2.66
C GLY A 79 7.59 -17.74 3.25
N SER A 80 8.73 -17.21 3.73
CA SER A 80 9.77 -18.02 4.36
C SER A 80 9.28 -18.71 5.64
N LYS A 81 8.53 -18.01 6.50
CA LYS A 81 7.94 -18.59 7.71
C LYS A 81 6.85 -19.60 7.40
N ALA A 82 5.98 -19.31 6.43
CA ALA A 82 4.94 -20.24 5.99
C ALA A 82 5.51 -21.56 5.48
N VAL A 83 6.54 -21.52 4.61
CA VAL A 83 7.21 -22.73 4.11
C VAL A 83 7.90 -23.49 5.24
N ARG A 84 8.60 -22.79 6.15
CA ARG A 84 9.21 -23.43 7.31
C ARG A 84 8.17 -24.13 8.19
N TYR A 85 7.02 -23.50 8.43
CA TYR A 85 5.93 -24.12 9.20
C TYR A 85 5.34 -25.34 8.49
N LEU A 86 5.14 -25.26 7.17
CA LEU A 86 4.70 -26.38 6.35
C LEU A 86 5.65 -27.58 6.44
N LEU A 87 6.96 -27.35 6.39
CA LEU A 87 7.96 -28.42 6.53
C LEU A 87 7.87 -29.10 7.91
N LYS A 88 7.68 -28.32 8.98
CA LYS A 88 7.45 -28.87 10.33
C LYS A 88 6.21 -29.76 10.38
N MET A 89 5.13 -29.37 9.69
CA MET A 89 3.90 -30.19 9.62
C MET A 89 4.17 -31.51 8.89
N ILE A 90 4.89 -31.48 7.78
CA ILE A 90 5.24 -32.67 6.98
C ILE A 90 6.12 -33.64 7.79
N ASN A 91 7.04 -33.11 8.59
CA ASN A 91 7.93 -33.91 9.44
C ASN A 91 7.28 -34.41 10.73
N GLY A 92 6.02 -34.06 11.00
CA GLY A 92 5.34 -34.40 12.25
C GLY A 92 5.87 -33.66 13.48
N GLU A 93 6.57 -32.54 13.29
CA GLU A 93 7.11 -31.70 14.38
C GLU A 93 6.03 -30.79 15.00
N VAL A 94 4.94 -30.54 14.28
CA VAL A 94 3.78 -29.76 14.74
C VAL A 94 2.48 -30.43 14.28
N ASP A 95 1.40 -30.25 15.05
CA ASP A 95 0.07 -30.75 14.68
C ASP A 95 -0.50 -29.92 13.51
N PRO A 96 -0.80 -30.53 12.34
CA PRO A 96 -1.40 -29.84 11.21
C PRO A 96 -2.77 -29.22 11.49
N LYS A 97 -3.47 -29.67 12.54
CA LYS A 97 -4.79 -29.16 12.94
C LYS A 97 -4.71 -28.05 13.98
N ALA A 98 -3.55 -27.84 14.60
CA ALA A 98 -3.37 -26.76 15.55
C ALA A 98 -3.30 -25.40 14.83
N PRO A 99 -3.97 -24.35 15.35
CA PRO A 99 -3.90 -23.03 14.75
C PRO A 99 -2.49 -22.45 14.89
N TYR A 100 -1.93 -22.01 13.76
CA TYR A 100 -0.68 -21.25 13.73
C TYR A 100 -1.00 -19.76 13.54
N ARG A 101 -0.47 -18.93 14.44
CA ARG A 101 -0.57 -17.48 14.36
C ARG A 101 0.79 -16.90 14.68
N GLU A 102 1.28 -16.05 13.78
CA GLU A 102 2.49 -15.28 13.99
C GLU A 102 2.26 -13.86 13.49
N GLU A 103 2.61 -12.88 14.32
CA GLU A 103 2.51 -11.47 13.97
C GLU A 103 3.87 -10.99 13.49
N LEU A 104 3.88 -10.35 12.33
CA LEU A 104 5.09 -9.82 11.71
C LEU A 104 5.08 -8.31 11.75
N SER A 105 6.27 -7.74 11.93
CA SER A 105 6.42 -6.29 11.97
C SER A 105 6.10 -5.69 10.60
N THR A 106 5.17 -4.74 10.60
CA THR A 106 4.86 -3.86 9.47
C THR A 106 5.38 -2.45 9.75
N GLY A 107 5.47 -1.61 8.73
CA GLY A 107 5.92 -0.23 8.89
C GLY A 107 5.30 0.70 7.85
N LEU A 108 5.14 1.97 8.20
CA LEU A 108 4.71 3.00 7.25
C LEU A 108 5.93 3.53 6.49
N VAL A 109 5.90 3.43 5.16
CA VAL A 109 6.88 4.03 4.27
C VAL A 109 6.36 5.39 3.82
N ILE A 110 7.03 6.46 4.25
CA ILE A 110 6.69 7.82 3.82
C ILE A 110 7.37 8.10 2.48
N GLY A 111 6.57 8.24 1.43
CA GLY A 111 7.06 8.55 0.08
C GLY A 111 6.98 10.04 -0.26
N GLY A 112 5.80 10.63 -0.08
CA GLY A 112 5.51 12.02 -0.43
C GLY A 112 4.12 12.24 -1.02
N SER A 113 3.48 11.17 -1.51
CA SER A 113 2.10 11.22 -2.02
C SER A 113 1.05 11.64 -0.98
N CYS A 114 1.38 11.57 0.32
CA CYS A 114 0.53 12.09 1.40
C CYS A 114 0.61 13.61 1.63
N GLY A 115 1.38 14.37 0.85
CA GLY A 115 1.59 15.82 1.10
C GLY A 115 2.51 16.12 2.31
N CYS A 116 3.05 15.06 2.90
CA CYS A 116 3.87 14.99 4.11
C CYS A 116 5.35 15.41 3.89
N ALA A 117 5.66 16.13 2.81
CA ALA A 117 7.03 16.46 2.40
C ALA A 117 7.85 17.31 3.41
N ASN A 118 7.29 17.68 4.56
CA ASN A 118 7.94 18.48 5.62
C ASN A 118 8.10 17.78 6.98
N VAL A 119 7.79 16.48 7.12
CA VAL A 119 7.81 15.85 8.48
C VAL A 119 9.22 15.36 8.90
N SER A 120 10.19 15.32 8.00
CA SER A 120 11.54 14.79 8.28
C SER A 120 12.48 15.74 9.03
N SER A 121 12.10 16.99 9.30
CA SER A 121 12.93 17.96 10.05
C SER A 121 12.52 18.18 11.50
N GLN A 122 11.43 17.56 11.99
CA GLN A 122 10.91 17.79 13.36
C GLN A 122 10.92 16.56 14.29
N LEU A 123 11.44 15.41 13.85
CA LEU A 123 11.47 14.18 14.67
C LEU A 123 12.87 13.76 15.14
N ILE A 124 13.86 14.65 15.06
CA ILE A 124 15.22 14.46 15.62
C ILE A 124 15.63 15.67 16.49
N SER A 125 14.75 16.11 17.40
CA SER A 125 15.11 17.01 18.50
C SER A 125 14.55 16.51 19.81
#